data_AF-A0A524M3L0-F1
#
_entry.id   AF-A0A524M3L0-F1
#
_cell.length_a   1.000
_cell.length_b   1.000
_cell.length_c   1.000
_cell.angle_alpha   90.00
_cell.angle_beta   90.00
_cell.angle_gamma   90.00
#
_symmetry.space_group_name_H-M   'P 1'
#
loop_
_entity.id
_entity.type
_entity.pdbx_description
1 polymer ?
#
loop_
_entity_poly.entity_id
_entity_poly.type
_entity_poly.pdbx_seq_one_letter_code
_entity_poly.pdbx_strand_id
1 'polypeptide(L)'
;MARASDVILVHGNQGTTQTYYKMIRAAQQDDHGKPIVCNEDSPRFTHLKVAMETRTSWGYYNNHTKQEPPADWGITRGEDQFFAMRMADLLVIKVPALPPEEQFYFQGFEQELSYQGKRWIRLAALYPERIDSVKFYRNGEFVDMAFEEPFYIFHHDTWSQGGVAVTGAREEWTAAITMHSGETIERHAVVEAV
;
A
#
# COMPACT_ATOMS: atom_id res chain seq x y z
N MET A 1 11.53 2.19 -32.16
CA MET A 1 11.95 1.19 -31.15
C MET A 1 10.82 0.22 -30.84
N ALA A 2 9.63 0.66 -30.40
CA ALA A 2 8.52 -0.23 -30.05
C ALA A 2 8.09 -1.23 -31.17
N ARG A 3 8.23 -0.86 -32.46
CA ARG A 3 7.87 -1.74 -33.58
C ARG A 3 8.61 -3.08 -33.62
N ALA A 4 9.87 -3.12 -33.18
CA ALA A 4 10.70 -4.32 -33.21
C ALA A 4 10.64 -5.14 -31.91
N SER A 5 10.01 -4.63 -30.86
CA SER A 5 9.86 -5.32 -29.58
C SER A 5 8.61 -6.20 -29.57
N ASP A 6 8.65 -7.36 -28.91
CA ASP A 6 7.47 -8.22 -28.73
C ASP A 6 6.58 -7.79 -27.55
N VAL A 7 7.15 -6.99 -26.64
CA VAL A 7 6.51 -6.50 -25.41
C VAL A 7 6.90 -5.05 -25.19
N ILE A 8 6.00 -4.28 -24.57
CA ILE A 8 6.29 -2.94 -24.07
C ILE A 8 6.47 -3.02 -22.56
N LEU A 9 7.62 -2.59 -22.06
CA LEU A 9 7.86 -2.45 -20.62
C LEU A 9 7.55 -1.02 -20.19
N VAL A 10 6.80 -0.88 -19.09
CA VAL A 10 6.49 0.42 -18.47
C VAL A 10 6.80 0.38 -16.97
N HIS A 11 7.13 1.55 -16.43
CA HIS A 11 7.34 1.82 -15.00
C HIS A 11 6.22 2.75 -14.54
N GLY A 12 5.34 2.27 -13.66
CA GLY A 12 4.15 2.97 -13.16
C GLY A 12 4.39 3.91 -11.98
N ASN A 13 5.64 4.02 -11.51
CA ASN A 13 6.01 4.73 -10.29
C ASN A 13 5.49 6.18 -10.25
N GLN A 14 5.29 6.72 -9.04
CA GLN A 14 4.95 8.15 -8.78
C GLN A 14 3.61 8.62 -9.34
N GLY A 15 2.67 7.69 -9.54
CA GLY A 15 1.38 7.99 -10.14
C GLY A 15 0.21 8.01 -9.16
N THR A 16 -0.83 8.75 -9.55
CA THR A 16 -2.20 8.45 -9.16
C THR A 16 -2.77 7.41 -10.12
N THR A 17 -3.91 6.82 -9.79
CA THR A 17 -4.67 5.92 -10.67
C THR A 17 -4.88 6.52 -12.07
N GLN A 18 -5.14 7.83 -12.15
CA GLN A 18 -5.38 8.51 -13.41
C GLN A 18 -4.11 8.72 -14.24
N THR A 19 -2.96 8.99 -13.62
CA THR A 19 -1.69 9.12 -14.35
C THR A 19 -1.19 7.76 -14.82
N TYR A 20 -1.37 6.70 -14.01
CA TYR A 20 -1.09 5.33 -14.42
C TYR A 20 -1.93 4.93 -15.65
N TYR A 21 -3.24 5.20 -15.65
CA TYR A 21 -4.09 4.96 -16.82
C TYR A 21 -3.63 5.73 -18.06
N LYS A 22 -3.27 7.02 -17.92
CA LYS A 22 -2.78 7.83 -19.05
C LYS A 22 -1.50 7.25 -19.65
N MET A 23 -0.58 6.78 -18.82
CA MET A 23 0.65 6.12 -19.26
C MET A 23 0.33 4.86 -20.08
N ILE A 24 -0.55 3.98 -19.58
CA ILE A 24 -0.95 2.77 -20.30
C ILE A 24 -1.63 3.13 -21.63
N ARG A 25 -2.50 4.14 -21.65
CA ARG A 25 -3.16 4.60 -22.89
C ARG A 25 -2.17 5.15 -23.91
N ALA A 26 -1.15 5.88 -23.48
CA ALA A 26 -0.09 6.34 -24.38
C ALA A 26 0.68 5.15 -24.98
N ALA A 27 1.06 4.17 -24.16
CA ALA A 27 1.72 2.95 -24.62
C ALA A 27 0.85 2.16 -25.62
N GLN A 28 -0.47 2.10 -25.41
CA GLN A 28 -1.41 1.45 -26.33
C GLN A 28 -1.60 2.22 -27.65
N GLN A 29 -1.46 3.55 -27.64
CA GLN A 29 -1.56 4.36 -28.87
C GLN A 29 -0.34 4.19 -29.77
N ASP A 30 0.82 3.97 -29.17
CA ASP A 30 2.06 3.69 -29.89
C ASP A 30 2.09 2.27 -30.46
N ASP A 31 1.04 1.46 -30.24
CA ASP A 31 1.12 0.02 -30.44
C ASP A 31 -0.11 -0.69 -31.04
N HIS A 32 0.20 -1.69 -31.86
CA HIS A 32 -0.67 -2.52 -32.68
C HIS A 32 -1.16 -3.79 -31.93
N GLY A 33 -1.40 -3.70 -30.62
CA GLY A 33 -1.97 -4.81 -29.82
C GLY A 33 -0.96 -5.77 -29.20
N LYS A 34 0.27 -5.33 -28.90
CA LYS A 34 1.26 -6.10 -28.16
C LYS A 34 0.98 -6.05 -26.65
N PRO A 35 1.47 -7.05 -25.89
CA PRO A 35 1.39 -7.03 -24.44
C PRO A 35 2.16 -5.84 -23.85
N ILE A 36 1.56 -5.20 -22.85
CA ILE A 36 2.19 -4.18 -22.01
C ILE A 36 2.44 -4.80 -20.63
N VAL A 37 3.69 -4.78 -20.21
CA VAL A 37 4.13 -5.27 -18.90
C VAL A 37 4.58 -4.08 -18.07
N CYS A 38 3.78 -3.71 -17.08
CA CYS A 38 4.22 -2.93 -15.94
C CYS A 38 5.09 -3.84 -15.06
N ASN A 39 6.41 -3.61 -15.06
CA ASN A 39 7.34 -4.40 -14.24
C ASN A 39 7.52 -3.82 -12.82
N GLU A 40 7.20 -2.55 -12.63
CA GLU A 40 7.30 -1.84 -11.35
C GLU A 40 6.31 -0.68 -11.35
N ASP A 41 5.61 -0.49 -10.24
CA ASP A 41 4.70 0.62 -9.99
C ASP A 41 4.94 1.20 -8.60
N SER A 42 4.23 0.66 -7.60
CA SER A 42 4.27 1.15 -6.23
C SER A 42 3.58 0.14 -5.33
N PRO A 43 3.60 0.34 -4.01
CA PRO A 43 2.78 -0.45 -3.10
C PRO A 43 1.28 -0.11 -3.18
N ARG A 44 0.87 0.82 -4.06
CA ARG A 44 -0.53 1.20 -4.30
C ARG A 44 -1.24 0.14 -5.14
N PHE A 45 -2.06 -0.68 -4.51
CA PHE A 45 -2.79 -1.72 -5.24
C PHE A 45 -4.17 -1.28 -5.74
N THR A 46 -4.60 -0.03 -5.53
CA THR A 46 -5.75 0.53 -6.28
C THR A 46 -5.49 0.60 -7.78
N HIS A 47 -4.23 0.66 -8.19
CA HIS A 47 -3.84 0.61 -9.60
C HIS A 47 -4.16 -0.74 -10.28
N LEU A 48 -4.39 -1.81 -9.50
CA LEU A 48 -4.86 -3.09 -10.04
C LEU A 48 -6.10 -2.95 -10.92
N LYS A 49 -7.02 -2.05 -10.56
CA LYS A 49 -8.20 -1.77 -11.36
C LYS A 49 -7.83 -1.30 -12.78
N VAL A 50 -6.85 -0.42 -12.89
CA VAL A 50 -6.39 0.08 -14.20
C VAL A 50 -5.76 -1.05 -15.00
N ALA A 51 -4.89 -1.85 -14.38
CA ALA A 51 -4.24 -2.98 -15.05
C ALA A 51 -5.28 -3.97 -15.61
N MET A 52 -6.33 -4.27 -14.84
CA MET A 52 -7.41 -5.16 -15.27
C MET A 52 -8.23 -4.59 -16.42
N GLU A 53 -8.71 -3.35 -16.30
CA GLU A 53 -9.53 -2.69 -17.33
C GLU A 53 -8.77 -2.50 -18.64
N THR A 54 -7.47 -2.27 -18.56
CA THR A 54 -6.59 -2.08 -19.73
C THR A 54 -5.92 -3.35 -20.22
N ARG A 55 -6.12 -4.48 -19.52
CA ARG A 55 -5.55 -5.81 -19.81
C ARG A 55 -4.01 -5.79 -19.87
N THR A 56 -3.38 -5.19 -18.88
CA THR A 56 -1.92 -5.14 -18.71
C THR A 56 -1.49 -5.79 -17.40
N SER A 57 -0.19 -6.01 -17.20
CA SER A 57 0.31 -6.36 -15.85
C SER A 57 0.29 -5.15 -14.89
N TRP A 58 0.53 -5.39 -13.60
CA TRP A 58 0.31 -4.40 -12.53
C TRP A 58 1.55 -3.73 -11.94
N GLY A 59 2.71 -4.40 -11.90
CA GLY A 59 3.93 -3.82 -11.30
C GLY A 59 3.94 -3.57 -9.79
N TYR A 60 2.88 -3.88 -9.02
CA TYR A 60 2.86 -3.94 -7.55
C TYR A 60 4.18 -4.39 -6.96
N TYR A 61 4.65 -3.55 -6.05
CA TYR A 61 5.94 -3.67 -5.44
C TYR A 61 5.86 -3.13 -4.02
N ASN A 62 6.29 -3.90 -3.03
CA ASN A 62 6.34 -3.49 -1.63
C ASN A 62 7.79 -3.31 -1.20
N ASN A 63 8.30 -2.08 -1.16
CA ASN A 63 9.68 -1.84 -0.73
C ASN A 63 9.88 -2.05 0.78
N HIS A 64 8.85 -1.79 1.58
CA HIS A 64 8.94 -1.69 3.03
C HIS A 64 9.27 -3.02 3.68
N THR A 65 8.68 -4.11 3.19
CA THR A 65 8.99 -5.45 3.68
C THR A 65 10.01 -6.17 2.80
N LYS A 66 10.18 -5.80 1.52
CA LYS A 66 11.01 -6.58 0.58
C LYS A 66 12.40 -6.02 0.32
N GLN A 67 12.62 -4.71 0.48
CA GLN A 67 13.92 -4.09 0.19
C GLN A 67 14.54 -3.37 1.40
N GLU A 68 13.74 -2.96 2.37
CA GLU A 68 14.22 -2.31 3.59
C GLU A 68 14.57 -3.35 4.67
N PRO A 69 15.76 -3.25 5.31
CA PRO A 69 16.11 -4.14 6.40
C PRO A 69 15.25 -3.92 7.68
N PRO A 70 14.84 -5.00 8.37
CA PRO A 70 14.99 -6.39 7.96
C PRO A 70 13.98 -6.77 6.87
N ALA A 71 14.50 -7.26 5.74
CA ALA A 71 13.66 -7.67 4.62
C ALA A 71 13.00 -9.03 4.92
N ASP A 72 11.68 -9.09 4.84
CA ASP A 72 10.86 -10.29 4.86
C ASP A 72 10.26 -10.53 3.47
N TRP A 73 10.80 -11.51 2.75
CA TRP A 73 10.37 -11.92 1.40
C TRP A 73 9.12 -12.81 1.39
N GLY A 74 8.55 -13.13 2.54
CA GLY A 74 7.29 -13.87 2.67
C GLY A 74 6.06 -13.06 2.23
N ILE A 75 4.85 -13.55 2.49
CA ILE A 75 3.63 -12.74 2.35
C ILE A 75 3.26 -12.21 3.74
N THR A 76 3.49 -10.93 3.99
CA THR A 76 3.20 -10.33 5.30
C THR A 76 1.71 -10.01 5.43
N ARG A 77 1.24 -9.84 6.67
CA ARG A 77 -0.09 -9.27 6.93
C ARG A 77 -0.15 -7.82 6.42
N GLY A 78 -1.37 -7.35 6.13
CA GLY A 78 -1.59 -6.00 5.59
C GLY A 78 -1.40 -5.96 4.08
N GLU A 79 -0.48 -5.11 3.60
CA GLU A 79 -0.32 -4.79 2.17
C GLU A 79 -0.20 -6.03 1.27
N ASP A 80 0.71 -6.96 1.55
CA ASP A 80 0.93 -8.14 0.70
C ASP A 80 -0.30 -9.06 0.69
N GLN A 81 -0.88 -9.31 1.86
CA GLN A 81 -2.10 -10.11 2.00
C GLN A 81 -3.27 -9.46 1.25
N PHE A 82 -3.47 -8.16 1.43
CA PHE A 82 -4.56 -7.43 0.79
C PHE A 82 -4.37 -7.36 -0.72
N PHE A 83 -3.15 -7.13 -1.19
CA PHE A 83 -2.81 -7.24 -2.60
C PHE A 83 -3.16 -8.63 -3.15
N ALA A 84 -2.74 -9.72 -2.49
CA ALA A 84 -3.04 -11.09 -2.91
C ALA A 84 -4.55 -11.38 -2.92
N MET A 85 -5.30 -10.84 -1.97
CA MET A 85 -6.76 -10.96 -1.94
C MET A 85 -7.44 -10.19 -3.06
N ARG A 86 -7.02 -8.95 -3.34
CA ARG A 86 -7.53 -8.16 -4.48
C ARG A 86 -7.22 -8.87 -5.80
N MET A 87 -6.05 -9.48 -5.90
CA MET A 87 -5.70 -10.32 -7.03
C MET A 87 -6.60 -11.55 -7.17
N ALA A 88 -6.89 -12.25 -6.08
CA ALA A 88 -7.80 -13.39 -6.09
C ALA A 88 -9.20 -12.98 -6.55
N ASP A 89 -9.74 -11.87 -6.05
CA ASP A 89 -11.04 -11.33 -6.45
C ASP A 89 -11.10 -11.02 -7.96
N LEU A 90 -10.10 -10.30 -8.47
CA LEU A 90 -9.99 -9.95 -9.89
C LEU A 90 -9.86 -11.16 -10.82
N LEU A 91 -9.26 -12.25 -10.34
CA LEU A 91 -9.11 -13.51 -11.06
C LEU A 91 -10.24 -14.51 -10.78
N VAL A 92 -11.26 -14.11 -10.02
CA VAL A 92 -12.40 -14.96 -9.64
C VAL A 92 -11.96 -16.23 -8.88
N ILE A 93 -10.84 -16.14 -8.16
CA ILE A 93 -10.34 -17.19 -7.26
C ILE A 93 -11.06 -17.03 -5.93
N LYS A 94 -11.80 -18.06 -5.52
CA LYS A 94 -12.57 -18.05 -4.27
C LYS A 94 -11.62 -18.17 -3.07
N VAL A 95 -11.59 -17.13 -2.25
CA VAL A 95 -10.93 -17.11 -0.94
C VAL A 95 -11.94 -16.70 0.14
N PRO A 96 -11.80 -17.17 1.39
CA PRO A 96 -12.62 -16.69 2.49
C PRO A 96 -12.54 -15.17 2.60
N ALA A 97 -13.69 -14.50 2.72
CA ALA A 97 -13.74 -13.07 2.94
C ALA A 97 -13.21 -12.72 4.33
N LEU A 98 -12.44 -11.64 4.43
CA LEU A 98 -12.04 -11.09 5.72
C LEU A 98 -13.23 -10.35 6.35
N PRO A 99 -13.47 -10.56 7.66
CA PRO A 99 -14.46 -9.78 8.36
C PRO A 99 -14.03 -8.29 8.40
N PRO A 100 -14.96 -7.33 8.51
CA PRO A 100 -14.67 -5.89 8.39
C PRO A 100 -13.51 -5.41 9.28
N GLU A 101 -13.38 -5.97 10.47
CA GLU A 101 -12.31 -5.66 11.42
C GLU A 101 -10.91 -6.07 10.93
N GLU A 102 -10.81 -7.13 10.12
CA GLU A 102 -9.54 -7.60 9.56
C GLU A 102 -9.20 -6.94 8.22
N GLN A 103 -10.09 -6.11 7.66
CA GLN A 103 -9.85 -5.37 6.41
C GLN A 103 -8.93 -4.15 6.61
N PHE A 104 -8.48 -3.89 7.83
CA PHE A 104 -7.55 -2.82 8.16
C PHE A 104 -6.48 -3.37 9.09
N TYR A 105 -5.22 -3.13 8.75
CA TYR A 105 -4.08 -3.63 9.50
C TYR A 105 -3.10 -2.49 9.79
N PHE A 106 -2.83 -2.28 11.08
CA PHE A 106 -1.96 -1.21 11.56
C PHE A 106 -0.53 -1.75 11.65
N GLN A 107 0.28 -1.43 10.64
CA GLN A 107 1.63 -1.96 10.43
C GLN A 107 2.71 -1.09 11.10
N GLY A 108 3.87 -1.69 11.33
CA GLY A 108 5.04 -1.05 11.95
C GLY A 108 5.19 -1.33 13.45
N PHE A 109 4.31 -2.17 14.00
CA PHE A 109 4.28 -2.56 15.41
C PHE A 109 4.79 -3.98 15.65
N GLU A 110 5.06 -4.73 14.59
CA GLU A 110 5.72 -6.02 14.62
C GLU A 110 7.09 -5.90 15.32
N GLN A 111 7.51 -6.95 16.02
CA GLN A 111 8.67 -6.91 16.90
C GLN A 111 9.98 -6.71 16.12
N GLU A 112 10.04 -7.32 14.95
CA GLU A 112 11.14 -7.32 14.00
C GLU A 112 11.23 -6.03 13.17
N LEU A 113 10.15 -5.23 13.07
CA LEU A 113 10.11 -4.04 12.22
C LEU A 113 10.58 -2.77 12.96
N SER A 114 11.82 -2.82 13.47
CA SER A 114 12.52 -1.64 13.96
C SER A 114 13.94 -1.57 13.39
N TYR A 115 14.35 -0.36 13.03
CA TYR A 115 15.69 -0.10 12.49
C TYR A 115 16.22 1.23 13.02
N GLN A 116 17.45 1.23 13.54
CA GLN A 116 18.11 2.40 14.15
C GLN A 116 17.24 3.14 15.18
N GLY A 117 16.53 2.39 16.04
CA GLY A 117 15.67 2.96 17.08
C GLY A 117 14.40 3.64 16.55
N LYS A 118 14.00 3.33 15.30
CA LYS A 118 12.80 3.86 14.67
C LYS A 118 11.88 2.75 14.17
N ARG A 119 10.60 3.09 13.95
CA ARG A 119 9.56 2.27 13.34
C ARG A 119 8.90 3.00 12.16
N TRP A 120 8.40 2.24 11.20
CA TRP A 120 7.75 2.73 9.99
C TRP A 120 6.25 2.42 10.05
N ILE A 121 5.52 3.29 10.74
CA ILE A 121 4.12 3.09 11.12
C ILE A 121 3.20 3.50 9.98
N ARG A 122 2.28 2.61 9.61
CA ARG A 122 1.33 2.86 8.51
C ARG A 122 0.07 2.02 8.63
N LEU A 123 -0.97 2.38 7.89
CA LEU A 123 -2.18 1.59 7.80
C LEU A 123 -2.31 0.95 6.41
N ALA A 124 -2.41 -0.38 6.39
CA ALA A 124 -2.90 -1.12 5.23
C ALA A 124 -4.42 -1.26 5.31
N ALA A 125 -5.09 -1.20 4.16
CA ALA A 125 -6.52 -1.45 4.07
C ALA A 125 -6.84 -2.30 2.84
N LEU A 126 -7.77 -3.25 2.92
CA LEU A 126 -8.16 -4.07 1.77
C LEU A 126 -8.85 -3.25 0.67
N TYR A 127 -9.60 -2.21 1.06
CA TYR A 127 -10.31 -1.30 0.17
C TYR A 127 -9.92 0.16 0.48
N PRO A 128 -8.68 0.56 0.18
CA PRO A 128 -8.19 1.91 0.44
C PRO A 128 -9.01 2.98 -0.27
N GLU A 129 -9.65 2.66 -1.40
CA GLU A 129 -10.54 3.56 -2.15
C GLU A 129 -11.83 3.96 -1.38
N ARG A 130 -12.09 3.36 -0.21
CA ARG A 130 -13.23 3.70 0.66
C ARG A 130 -12.85 4.66 1.79
N ILE A 131 -11.56 4.89 1.99
CA ILE A 131 -11.01 5.72 3.06
C ILE A 131 -10.88 7.15 2.56
N ASP A 132 -11.37 8.09 3.36
CA ASP A 132 -11.18 9.53 3.15
C ASP A 132 -9.83 10.00 3.71
N SER A 133 -9.54 9.62 4.96
CA SER A 133 -8.30 10.00 5.63
C SER A 133 -8.00 9.08 6.82
N VAL A 134 -6.73 9.03 7.23
CA VAL A 134 -6.27 8.30 8.42
C VAL A 134 -5.48 9.27 9.29
N LYS A 135 -5.93 9.47 10.53
CA LYS A 135 -5.20 10.26 11.54
C LYS A 135 -4.48 9.33 12.51
N PHE A 136 -3.23 9.65 12.81
CA PHE A 136 -2.39 8.89 13.73
C PHE A 136 -2.22 9.64 15.04
N TYR A 137 -2.38 8.91 16.14
CA TYR A 137 -2.22 9.41 17.49
C TYR A 137 -1.24 8.55 18.28
N ARG A 138 -0.46 9.20 19.15
CA ARG A 138 0.45 8.56 20.12
C ARG A 138 0.10 9.06 21.51
N ASN A 139 -0.24 8.16 22.42
CA ASN A 139 -0.69 8.47 23.78
C ASN A 139 -1.83 9.51 23.80
N GLY A 140 -2.73 9.45 22.82
CA GLY A 140 -3.85 10.39 22.64
C GLY A 140 -3.49 11.72 21.96
N GLU A 141 -2.21 12.01 21.72
CA GLU A 141 -1.77 13.22 21.02
C GLU A 141 -1.70 12.99 19.51
N PHE A 142 -2.19 13.95 18.72
CA PHE A 142 -2.13 13.89 17.26
C PHE A 142 -0.68 13.95 16.77
N VAL A 143 -0.31 13.05 15.88
CA VAL A 143 1.05 12.98 15.30
C VAL A 143 1.06 13.41 13.84
N ASP A 144 0.24 12.77 13.01
CA ASP A 144 0.17 13.05 11.57
C ASP A 144 -1.11 12.50 10.92
N MET A 145 -1.29 12.71 9.63
CA MET A 145 -2.43 12.25 8.85
C MET A 145 -2.05 11.90 7.40
N ALA A 146 -2.66 10.83 6.87
CA ALA A 146 -2.53 10.40 5.48
C ALA A 146 -3.88 10.44 4.75
N PHE A 147 -3.83 10.74 3.45
CA PHE A 147 -5.01 10.84 2.58
C PHE A 147 -5.04 9.79 1.48
N GLU A 148 -3.93 9.08 1.25
CA GLU A 148 -3.83 8.09 0.20
C GLU A 148 -3.01 6.87 0.63
N GLU A 149 -3.29 5.73 0.00
CA GLU A 149 -2.48 4.54 0.20
C GLU A 149 -1.07 4.70 -0.37
N PRO A 150 -0.09 4.03 0.25
CA PRO A 150 -0.17 3.27 1.51
C PRO A 150 -0.09 4.26 2.67
N PHE A 151 -1.11 4.29 3.55
CA PHE A 151 -1.36 5.41 4.47
C PHE A 151 -0.23 5.54 5.51
N TYR A 152 0.83 6.25 5.15
CA TYR A 152 2.05 6.41 5.94
C TYR A 152 1.92 7.51 6.98
N ILE A 153 2.57 7.30 8.13
CA ILE A 153 2.94 8.42 8.98
C ILE A 153 4.15 9.14 8.36
N PHE A 154 4.21 10.46 8.41
CA PHE A 154 5.28 11.26 7.82
C PHE A 154 5.55 10.90 6.35
N HIS A 155 4.46 10.81 5.57
CA HIS A 155 4.49 10.45 4.16
C HIS A 155 5.43 11.37 3.36
N HIS A 156 6.34 10.79 2.57
CA HIS A 156 7.16 11.54 1.61
C HIS A 156 6.64 11.35 0.18
N ASP A 157 6.50 10.10 -0.23
CA ASP A 157 6.02 9.68 -1.55
C ASP A 157 5.42 8.27 -1.48
N THR A 158 5.04 7.72 -2.63
CA THR A 158 4.35 6.43 -2.72
C THR A 158 5.14 5.23 -2.19
N TRP A 159 6.48 5.32 -2.08
CA TRP A 159 7.32 4.23 -1.57
C TRP A 159 8.11 4.62 -0.31
N SER A 160 7.99 5.83 0.24
CA SER A 160 8.79 6.20 1.41
C SER A 160 8.08 7.10 2.40
N GLN A 161 8.51 6.96 3.64
CA GLN A 161 7.99 7.66 4.78
C GLN A 161 9.08 7.95 5.82
N GLY A 162 8.80 8.88 6.72
CA GLY A 162 9.64 9.16 7.88
C GLY A 162 9.49 8.10 8.98
N GLY A 163 10.61 7.68 9.56
CA GLY A 163 10.59 6.80 10.72
C GLY A 163 10.21 7.52 12.02
N VAL A 164 9.42 6.85 12.86
CA VAL A 164 9.02 7.30 14.19
C VAL A 164 10.00 6.78 15.23
N ALA A 165 10.55 7.66 16.07
CA ALA A 165 11.47 7.28 17.14
C ALA A 165 10.79 6.43 18.22
N VAL A 166 11.40 5.30 18.57
CA VAL A 166 11.01 4.44 19.69
C VAL A 166 11.55 5.04 20.99
N THR A 167 10.70 5.28 21.98
CA THR A 167 11.13 5.93 23.24
C THR A 167 11.61 4.95 24.30
N GLY A 168 11.29 3.66 24.16
CA GLY A 168 11.51 2.65 25.20
C GLY A 168 10.50 2.72 26.36
N ALA A 169 9.52 3.64 26.31
CA ALA A 169 8.38 3.64 27.21
C ALA A 169 7.20 2.87 26.61
N ARG A 170 6.21 2.55 27.45
CA ARG A 170 4.92 2.05 26.97
C ARG A 170 4.23 3.14 26.15
N GLU A 171 3.82 2.82 24.95
CA GLU A 171 3.17 3.74 24.01
C GLU A 171 1.89 3.13 23.46
N GLU A 172 0.83 3.92 23.48
CA GLU A 172 -0.46 3.57 22.88
C GLU A 172 -0.63 4.34 21.57
N TRP A 173 -0.81 3.61 20.48
CA TRP A 173 -0.96 4.17 19.15
C TRP A 173 -2.36 3.91 18.62
N THR A 174 -2.94 4.92 17.97
CA THR A 174 -4.25 4.81 17.31
C THR A 174 -4.16 5.32 15.88
N ALA A 175 -4.67 4.53 14.94
CA ALA A 175 -5.04 4.98 13.60
C ALA A 175 -6.57 5.15 13.54
N ALA A 176 -7.02 6.40 13.44
CA ALA A 176 -8.43 6.75 13.27
C ALA A 176 -8.74 6.92 11.77
N ILE A 177 -9.52 6.00 11.23
CA ILE A 177 -9.79 5.81 9.81
C ILE A 177 -11.14 6.43 9.51
N THR A 178 -11.15 7.56 8.82
CA THR A 178 -12.39 8.19 8.38
C THR A 178 -12.74 7.62 7.00
N MET A 179 -13.88 6.98 6.90
CA MET A 179 -14.41 6.45 5.64
C MET A 179 -15.11 7.56 4.85
N HIS A 180 -15.17 7.45 3.53
CA HIS A 180 -15.97 8.39 2.72
C HIS A 180 -17.48 8.37 3.04
N SER A 181 -17.96 7.32 3.71
CA SER A 181 -19.32 7.25 4.26
C SER A 181 -19.54 8.17 5.48
N GLY A 182 -18.46 8.71 6.07
CA GLY A 182 -18.48 9.46 7.33
C GLY A 182 -18.31 8.60 8.58
N GLU A 183 -18.25 7.27 8.45
CA GLU A 183 -17.93 6.36 9.55
C GLU A 183 -16.46 6.50 9.97
N THR A 184 -16.19 6.40 11.27
CA THR A 184 -14.82 6.34 11.80
C THR A 184 -14.56 4.98 12.43
N ILE A 185 -13.46 4.34 12.01
CA ILE A 185 -12.98 3.06 12.54
C ILE A 185 -11.62 3.28 13.18
N GLU A 186 -11.38 2.72 14.36
CA GLU A 186 -10.09 2.84 15.04
C GLU A 186 -9.32 1.52 15.03
N ARG A 187 -8.00 1.63 14.84
CA ARG A 187 -7.05 0.52 15.07
C ARG A 187 -6.04 0.95 16.12
N HIS A 188 -5.76 0.05 17.05
CA HIS A 188 -4.87 0.32 18.16
C HIS A 188 -3.68 -0.62 18.13
N ALA A 189 -2.54 -0.12 18.57
CA ALA A 189 -1.37 -0.91 18.85
C ALA A 189 -0.74 -0.42 20.16
N VAL A 190 -0.17 -1.34 20.92
CA VAL A 190 0.58 -1.01 22.14
C VAL A 190 2.01 -1.48 21.94
N VAL A 191 2.95 -0.57 22.14
CA VAL A 191 4.38 -0.90 22.24
C VAL A 191 4.71 -0.92 23.71
N GLU A 192 5.17 -2.05 24.22
CA GLU A 192 5.63 -2.17 25.60
C GLU A 192 7.06 -1.63 25.77
N ALA A 193 7.38 -1.20 26.99
CA ALA A 193 8.75 -0.84 27.35
C ALA A 193 9.67 -2.07 27.25
N VAL A 194 10.88 -1.88 26.71
CA VAL A 194 11.92 -2.93 26.59
C VAL A 194 12.74 -3.01 27.86
#